data_AF-A0A453P9N7-F1
#
_entry.id   AF-A0A453P9N7-F1
#
_cell.length_a   1.000
_cell.length_b   1.000
_cell.length_c   1.000
_cell.angle_alpha   90.00
_cell.angle_beta   90.00
_cell.angle_gamma   90.00
#
_symmetry.space_group_name_H-M   'P 1'
#
loop_
_entity.id
_entity.type
_entity.pdbx_description
1 polymer ?
#
loop_
_entity_poly.entity_id
_entity_poly.type
_entity_poly.pdbx_seq_one_letter_code
_entity_poly.pdbx_strand_id
1 'polypeptide(L)'
;DFSAHHAAAVDAVAARAASSASSAPRRYPACPAEYSEYTPCEDVKRSLRYPRDRLVYRERHCPSGRERLRCLVPAPAGYRNPFPWPASRDVAWFANVPHKELTVEKAVQNWIRVDGDKLRFPGGGTMFPHGADAYIDDIGKLIPLHDGSIRTALDTGCGVASWGAYLLSRDILAMSFAPRDSHEAQVQFALERGVPAMIGVLASNRLTYPARAFDMAHCSRCLIPWHLYDGLYLIEVDRVLRPGGYWILSGPPINWKKYWKGWERSKEDLNAEQEAIEAVARSLCWKKIKEAGDIAVWQKPANHAGCKASRKAAKSPPFCSKKNADAAWYDKMEACVTPLPEVSDASEVAGGAVKKWPQRLTAVPPRVSRGTVKGVTAKAFQQDTELWKKRVRHYKAVINQFEQKGRYRNVLDMNARLGGFAAALASYPQWVMNMVPTVANSSALGVVYERGLIGSYQDWCEGTSTYPRTYDLIHADSVFTLYKNRC
;
A
#
# COMPACT_ATOMS: atom_id res chain seq x y z
N ASP A 1 -21.28 -19.89 9.07
CA ASP A 1 -20.64 -20.32 10.31
C ASP A 1 -19.68 -19.22 10.75
N PHE A 2 -19.85 -18.66 11.95
CA PHE A 2 -18.96 -17.65 12.55
C PHE A 2 -18.17 -18.23 13.73
N SER A 3 -18.19 -19.56 13.89
CA SER A 3 -17.34 -20.22 14.85
C SER A 3 -15.91 -19.74 14.61
N ALA A 4 -15.24 -19.33 15.70
CA ALA A 4 -13.82 -19.06 15.61
C ALA A 4 -13.18 -20.37 15.17
N HIS A 5 -12.69 -20.43 13.93
CA HIS A 5 -11.95 -21.59 13.45
C HIS A 5 -10.75 -21.89 14.36
N HIS A 6 -10.33 -20.89 15.15
CA HIS A 6 -9.19 -20.93 16.05
C HIS A 6 -9.49 -20.19 17.36
N ALA A 7 -9.86 -20.94 18.40
CA ALA A 7 -9.86 -20.45 19.77
C ALA A 7 -8.54 -20.87 20.43
N ALA A 8 -7.79 -19.93 21.02
CA ALA A 8 -6.84 -20.31 22.04
C ALA A 8 -7.64 -20.81 23.25
N ALA A 9 -7.18 -21.89 23.89
CA ALA A 9 -7.72 -22.31 25.18
C ALA A 9 -7.32 -21.26 26.23
N VAL A 10 -8.02 -20.13 26.25
CA VAL A 10 -7.81 -19.06 27.25
C VAL A 10 -8.78 -19.26 28.40
N ASP A 11 -8.76 -20.46 29.00
CA ASP A 11 -9.63 -20.80 30.13
C ASP A 11 -9.24 -20.09 31.45
N ALA A 12 -8.12 -19.35 31.49
CA ALA A 12 -7.66 -18.69 32.73
C ALA A 12 -7.89 -17.16 32.79
N VAL A 13 -7.98 -16.46 31.65
CA VAL A 13 -8.09 -14.98 31.62
C VAL A 13 -9.54 -14.52 31.51
N ALA A 14 -10.37 -15.25 30.75
CA ALA A 14 -11.80 -14.97 30.66
C ALA A 14 -12.51 -15.13 32.03
N ALA A 15 -12.06 -16.10 32.85
CA ALA A 15 -12.60 -16.34 34.18
C ALA A 15 -12.34 -15.19 35.18
N ARG A 16 -11.25 -14.43 35.02
CA ARG A 16 -10.96 -13.27 35.90
C ARG A 16 -11.71 -12.00 35.49
N ALA A 17 -11.96 -11.80 34.19
CA ALA A 17 -12.68 -10.63 33.68
C ALA A 17 -14.20 -10.68 33.91
N ALA A 18 -14.77 -11.87 34.15
CA ALA A 18 -16.19 -12.05 34.43
C ALA A 18 -16.64 -11.58 35.82
N SER A 19 -15.72 -11.14 36.69
CA SER A 19 -16.03 -10.73 38.07
C SER A 19 -16.43 -9.25 38.24
N SER A 20 -16.46 -8.46 37.17
CA SER A 20 -16.91 -7.05 37.23
C SER A 20 -18.08 -6.79 36.27
N ALA A 21 -19.29 -6.66 36.84
CA ALA A 21 -20.54 -6.17 36.24
C ALA A 21 -20.91 -6.77 34.86
N SER A 22 -21.58 -7.93 34.87
CA SER A 22 -22.03 -8.64 33.68
C SER A 22 -23.21 -7.94 32.99
N SER A 23 -22.94 -7.15 31.95
CA SER A 23 -23.89 -7.07 30.84
C SER A 23 -23.70 -8.33 29.98
N ALA A 24 -24.78 -9.00 29.59
CA ALA A 24 -24.69 -10.14 28.69
C ALA A 24 -23.91 -9.75 27.43
N PRO A 25 -22.97 -10.58 26.92
CA PRO A 25 -22.18 -10.23 25.76
C PRO A 25 -23.10 -9.92 24.58
N ARG A 26 -22.95 -8.73 24.02
CA ARG A 26 -23.76 -8.25 22.89
C ARG A 26 -23.55 -9.19 21.71
N ARG A 27 -24.59 -9.93 21.31
CA ARG A 27 -24.54 -10.85 20.17
C ARG A 27 -24.92 -10.11 18.89
N TYR A 28 -24.12 -10.26 17.85
CA TYR A 28 -24.39 -9.72 16.52
C TYR A 28 -24.86 -10.86 15.60
N PRO A 29 -26.01 -10.73 14.92
CA PRO A 29 -26.47 -11.73 13.97
C PRO A 29 -25.59 -11.76 12.72
N ALA A 30 -25.70 -12.82 11.93
CA ALA A 30 -25.14 -12.88 10.58
C ALA A 30 -25.76 -11.81 9.67
N CYS A 31 -24.98 -11.13 8.84
CA CYS A 31 -25.52 -10.37 7.71
C CYS A 31 -26.03 -11.34 6.63
N PRO A 32 -26.97 -10.92 5.76
CA PRO A 32 -27.32 -11.65 4.55
C PRO A 32 -26.10 -11.97 3.69
N ALA A 33 -26.14 -13.08 2.93
CA ALA A 33 -25.00 -13.58 2.15
C ALA A 33 -24.49 -12.60 1.08
N GLU A 34 -25.35 -11.73 0.56
CA GLU A 34 -25.01 -10.65 -0.37
C GLU A 34 -23.98 -9.65 0.20
N TYR A 35 -23.85 -9.56 1.53
CA TYR A 35 -22.85 -8.71 2.19
C TYR A 35 -21.48 -9.36 2.30
N SER A 36 -21.27 -10.57 1.78
CA SER A 36 -19.99 -11.30 1.90
C SER A 36 -18.78 -10.50 1.42
N GLU A 37 -18.97 -9.56 0.49
CA GLU A 37 -17.93 -8.67 -0.03
C GLU A 37 -18.14 -7.19 0.35
N TYR A 38 -18.86 -6.95 1.44
CA TYR A 38 -19.19 -5.63 1.91
C TYR A 38 -17.93 -4.85 2.33
N THR A 39 -17.62 -3.80 1.59
CA THR A 39 -16.58 -2.81 1.92
C THR A 39 -17.28 -1.48 2.18
N PRO A 40 -17.56 -1.12 3.45
CA PRO A 40 -18.48 -0.03 3.79
C PRO A 40 -18.15 1.30 3.13
N CYS A 41 -16.86 1.66 3.09
CA CYS A 41 -16.42 2.93 2.52
C CYS A 41 -16.16 2.88 1.02
N GLU A 42 -16.31 1.73 0.37
CA GLU A 42 -16.11 1.56 -1.07
C GLU A 42 -17.43 1.03 -1.70
N ASP A 43 -18.58 1.39 -1.13
CA ASP A 43 -19.90 0.94 -1.58
C ASP A 43 -20.26 1.54 -2.93
N VAL A 44 -20.52 0.68 -3.94
CA VAL A 44 -20.79 1.10 -5.32
C VAL A 44 -22.00 2.02 -5.42
N LYS A 45 -23.11 1.72 -4.75
CA LYS A 45 -24.35 2.53 -4.87
C LYS A 45 -24.16 3.93 -4.30
N ARG A 46 -23.40 4.06 -3.21
CA ARG A 46 -23.04 5.34 -2.60
C ARG A 46 -22.04 6.09 -3.47
N SER A 47 -21.04 5.40 -3.98
CA SER A 47 -19.94 5.98 -4.75
C SER A 47 -20.46 6.70 -6.00
N LEU A 48 -21.46 6.13 -6.68
CA LEU A 48 -22.12 6.71 -7.87
C LEU A 48 -22.82 8.06 -7.65
N ARG A 49 -23.02 8.50 -6.39
CA ARG A 49 -23.61 9.80 -6.06
C ARG A 49 -22.63 10.97 -6.11
N TYR A 50 -21.33 10.69 -6.28
CA TYR A 50 -20.27 11.68 -6.24
C TYR A 50 -19.77 12.04 -7.65
N PRO A 51 -19.07 13.19 -7.81
CA PRO A 51 -18.59 13.65 -9.11
C PRO A 51 -17.69 12.66 -9.84
N ARG A 52 -17.80 12.64 -11.18
CA ARG A 52 -16.93 11.84 -12.05
C ARG A 52 -15.56 12.48 -12.29
N ASP A 53 -15.48 13.80 -12.17
CA ASP A 53 -14.22 14.54 -12.28
C ASP A 53 -13.17 13.93 -11.36
N ARG A 54 -11.96 13.74 -11.90
CA ARG A 54 -10.81 13.14 -11.20
C ARG A 54 -11.14 11.85 -10.45
N LEU A 55 -12.11 11.07 -10.93
CA LEU A 55 -12.53 9.82 -10.30
C LEU A 55 -12.93 9.99 -8.82
N VAL A 56 -13.44 11.15 -8.38
CA VAL A 56 -13.86 11.38 -6.98
C VAL A 56 -14.89 10.36 -6.52
N TYR A 57 -15.76 9.91 -7.42
CA TYR A 57 -16.69 8.81 -7.15
C TYR A 57 -16.02 7.48 -6.77
N ARG A 58 -14.74 7.26 -7.07
CA ARG A 58 -13.98 6.06 -6.66
C ARG A 58 -13.19 6.26 -5.37
N GLU A 59 -13.26 7.44 -4.76
CA GLU A 59 -12.72 7.64 -3.43
C GLU A 59 -13.56 6.92 -2.38
N ARG A 60 -12.98 6.79 -1.19
CA ARG A 60 -13.71 6.27 -0.04
C ARG A 60 -14.85 7.20 0.37
N HIS A 61 -16.06 6.65 0.42
CA HIS A 61 -17.28 7.30 0.87
C HIS A 61 -17.92 6.44 1.95
N CYS A 62 -17.71 6.79 3.22
CA CYS A 62 -18.15 5.96 4.34
C CYS A 62 -19.63 6.17 4.71
N PRO A 63 -20.32 5.13 5.23
CA PRO A 63 -21.68 5.25 5.74
C PRO A 63 -21.71 6.12 7.00
N SER A 64 -22.76 6.92 7.14
CA SER A 64 -23.04 7.63 8.39
C SER A 64 -23.35 6.65 9.54
N GLY A 65 -23.32 7.12 10.79
CA GLY A 65 -23.54 6.27 11.96
C GLY A 65 -24.87 5.48 11.95
N ARG A 66 -25.90 5.98 11.28
CA ARG A 66 -27.22 5.32 11.14
C ARG A 66 -27.25 4.23 10.07
N GLU A 67 -26.34 4.29 9.09
CA GLU A 67 -26.25 3.37 7.96
C GLU A 67 -25.29 2.19 8.23
N ARG A 68 -24.59 2.20 9.38
CA ARG A 68 -23.60 1.16 9.73
C ARG A 68 -24.29 -0.16 10.02
N LEU A 69 -23.84 -1.21 9.32
CA LEU A 69 -24.29 -2.58 9.59
C LEU A 69 -23.92 -3.01 11.01
N ARG A 70 -24.88 -3.65 11.68
CA ARG A 70 -24.72 -4.22 13.04
C ARG A 70 -24.90 -5.73 12.99
N CYS A 71 -24.17 -6.38 12.09
CA CYS A 71 -24.16 -7.81 11.87
C CYS A 71 -22.74 -8.27 11.49
N LEU A 72 -22.47 -9.57 11.63
CA LEU A 72 -21.21 -10.18 11.22
C LEU A 72 -21.28 -10.52 9.73
N VAL A 73 -20.33 -10.01 8.93
CA VAL A 73 -20.28 -10.27 7.48
C VAL A 73 -19.85 -11.71 7.22
N PRO A 74 -20.68 -12.56 6.59
CA PRO A 74 -20.36 -13.96 6.37
C PRO A 74 -19.25 -14.14 5.33
N ALA A 75 -18.54 -15.26 5.38
CA ALA A 75 -17.69 -15.70 4.27
C ALA A 75 -18.55 -16.15 3.07
N PRO A 76 -18.01 -16.10 1.83
CA PRO A 76 -18.64 -16.72 0.68
C PRO A 76 -18.95 -18.20 0.92
N ALA A 77 -19.98 -18.71 0.23
CA ALA A 77 -20.33 -20.13 0.32
C ALA A 77 -19.17 -21.00 -0.17
N GLY A 78 -18.76 -21.97 0.65
CA GLY A 78 -17.64 -22.85 0.33
C GLY A 78 -16.25 -22.24 0.51
N TYR A 79 -16.13 -21.08 1.19
CA TYR A 79 -14.84 -20.47 1.55
C TYR A 79 -13.91 -21.48 2.22
N ARG A 80 -12.64 -21.44 1.84
CA ARG A 80 -11.58 -22.31 2.33
C ARG A 80 -10.40 -21.49 2.84
N ASN A 81 -9.63 -22.06 3.75
CA ASN A 81 -8.36 -21.45 4.14
C ASN A 81 -7.45 -21.28 2.91
N PRO A 82 -6.80 -20.11 2.75
CA PRO A 82 -5.82 -19.90 1.68
C PRO A 82 -4.70 -20.95 1.69
N PHE A 83 -4.06 -21.12 0.54
CA PHE A 83 -2.87 -21.98 0.46
C PHE A 83 -1.74 -21.43 1.34
N PRO A 84 -0.86 -22.27 1.90
CA PRO A 84 0.34 -21.78 2.59
C PRO A 84 1.27 -21.01 1.65
N TRP A 85 1.86 -19.91 2.13
CA TRP A 85 2.94 -19.23 1.42
C TRP A 85 4.18 -20.16 1.28
N PRO A 86 4.85 -20.23 0.12
CA PRO A 86 4.70 -19.38 -1.06
C PRO A 86 3.71 -19.87 -2.12
N ALA A 87 3.05 -21.02 -1.94
CA ALA A 87 2.14 -21.56 -2.96
C ALA A 87 0.98 -20.60 -3.25
N SER A 88 0.45 -19.91 -2.23
CA SER A 88 -0.61 -18.90 -2.39
C SER A 88 -0.26 -17.76 -3.35
N ARG A 89 1.04 -17.49 -3.59
CA ARG A 89 1.45 -16.49 -4.57
C ARG A 89 0.84 -16.76 -5.94
N ASP A 90 0.75 -18.02 -6.33
CA ASP A 90 0.41 -18.43 -7.70
C ASP A 90 -0.98 -19.10 -7.79
N VAL A 91 -1.65 -19.35 -6.66
CA VAL A 91 -2.96 -20.01 -6.62
C VAL A 91 -3.86 -19.50 -5.49
N ALA A 92 -5.16 -19.38 -5.77
CA ALA A 92 -6.22 -19.15 -4.79
C ALA A 92 -7.41 -20.10 -5.05
N TRP A 93 -8.29 -20.29 -4.07
CA TRP A 93 -9.54 -21.03 -4.28
C TRP A 93 -10.56 -20.17 -5.03
N PHE A 94 -11.25 -20.74 -6.01
CA PHE A 94 -12.33 -20.05 -6.71
C PHE A 94 -13.44 -19.65 -5.72
N ALA A 95 -13.78 -20.52 -4.78
CA ALA A 95 -14.83 -20.25 -3.78
C ALA A 95 -14.53 -19.07 -2.84
N ASN A 96 -13.26 -18.67 -2.71
CA ASN A 96 -12.89 -17.52 -1.86
C ASN A 96 -13.18 -16.18 -2.54
N VAL A 97 -13.16 -16.16 -3.88
CA VAL A 97 -13.41 -14.98 -4.70
C VAL A 97 -14.16 -15.44 -5.96
N PRO A 98 -15.47 -15.74 -5.84
CA PRO A 98 -16.24 -16.48 -6.84
C PRO A 98 -16.67 -15.61 -8.04
N HIS A 99 -15.76 -14.81 -8.57
CA HIS A 99 -15.95 -13.91 -9.71
C HIS A 99 -15.29 -14.46 -10.96
N LYS A 100 -16.04 -14.51 -12.07
CA LYS A 100 -15.55 -15.03 -13.36
C LYS A 100 -15.18 -13.93 -14.34
N GLU A 101 -15.64 -12.71 -14.11
CA GLU A 101 -15.54 -11.56 -15.01
C GLU A 101 -14.09 -11.30 -15.42
N LEU A 102 -13.18 -11.18 -14.44
CA LEU A 102 -11.74 -11.04 -14.69
C LEU A 102 -11.13 -12.23 -15.43
N THR A 103 -11.60 -13.45 -15.13
CA THR A 103 -11.09 -14.67 -15.77
C THR A 103 -11.51 -14.78 -17.22
N VAL A 104 -12.64 -14.17 -17.60
CA VAL A 104 -13.16 -14.13 -18.97
C VAL A 104 -12.54 -12.97 -19.74
N GLU A 105 -12.56 -11.76 -19.18
CA GLU A 105 -12.11 -10.55 -19.88
C GLU A 105 -10.58 -10.45 -20.03
N LYS A 106 -9.81 -11.06 -19.11
CA LYS A 106 -8.33 -11.02 -19.13
C LYS A 106 -7.69 -12.37 -19.43
N ALA A 107 -8.46 -13.34 -19.94
CA ALA A 107 -7.98 -14.68 -20.29
C ALA A 107 -6.75 -14.63 -21.22
N VAL A 108 -6.81 -13.79 -22.26
CA VAL A 108 -5.75 -13.63 -23.27
C VAL A 108 -4.47 -13.01 -22.69
N GLN A 109 -4.59 -12.24 -21.59
CA GLN A 109 -3.46 -11.55 -20.96
C GLN A 109 -2.74 -12.40 -19.92
N ASN A 110 -3.17 -13.65 -19.70
CA ASN A 110 -2.63 -14.55 -18.69
C ASN A 110 -2.59 -13.93 -17.27
N TRP A 111 -3.59 -13.13 -16.90
CA TRP A 111 -3.66 -12.58 -15.54
C TRP A 111 -4.13 -13.64 -14.54
N ILE A 112 -5.20 -14.35 -14.89
CA ILE A 112 -5.84 -15.38 -14.08
C ILE A 112 -6.34 -16.49 -15.01
N ARG A 113 -6.19 -17.75 -14.59
CA ARG A 113 -6.79 -18.92 -15.24
C ARG A 113 -7.63 -19.69 -14.24
N VAL A 114 -8.86 -20.06 -14.61
CA VAL A 114 -9.67 -20.99 -13.82
C VAL A 114 -9.19 -22.41 -14.10
N ASP A 115 -8.91 -23.18 -13.04
CA ASP A 115 -8.49 -24.57 -13.09
C ASP A 115 -9.27 -25.36 -12.04
N GLY A 116 -10.42 -25.93 -12.43
CA GLY A 116 -11.33 -26.62 -11.52
C GLY A 116 -11.84 -25.70 -10.41
N ASP A 117 -11.52 -26.04 -9.16
CA ASP A 117 -11.87 -25.26 -7.97
C ASP A 117 -10.82 -24.18 -7.60
N LYS A 118 -9.84 -23.95 -8.48
CA LYS A 118 -8.72 -23.02 -8.25
C LYS A 118 -8.66 -21.92 -9.29
N LEU A 119 -8.04 -20.83 -8.88
CA LEU A 119 -7.61 -19.70 -9.70
C LEU A 119 -6.08 -19.69 -9.73
N ARG A 120 -5.48 -19.73 -10.92
CA ARG A 120 -4.03 -19.67 -11.11
C ARG A 120 -3.60 -18.31 -11.60
N PHE A 121 -2.50 -17.81 -11.06
CA PHE A 121 -1.93 -16.50 -11.37
C PHE A 121 -0.52 -16.70 -11.93
N PRO A 122 -0.36 -16.85 -13.26
CA PRO A 122 0.94 -17.14 -13.84
C PRO A 122 1.88 -15.91 -13.87
N GLY A 123 1.50 -14.82 -13.20
CA GLY A 123 2.25 -13.57 -13.16
C GLY A 123 2.27 -12.82 -14.50
N GLY A 124 1.41 -13.17 -15.45
CA GLY A 124 1.35 -12.58 -16.78
C GLY A 124 0.56 -11.26 -16.79
N GLY A 125 0.85 -10.44 -17.79
CA GLY A 125 0.10 -9.22 -18.05
C GLY A 125 0.57 -8.48 -19.28
N THR A 126 -0.18 -7.45 -19.68
CA THR A 126 0.01 -6.84 -21.01
C THR A 126 1.41 -6.28 -21.22
N MET A 127 2.04 -5.77 -20.15
CA MET A 127 3.40 -5.23 -20.20
C MET A 127 4.48 -6.22 -19.76
N PHE A 128 4.09 -7.42 -19.34
CA PHE A 128 5.01 -8.46 -18.90
C PHE A 128 4.60 -9.79 -19.55
N PRO A 129 4.74 -9.91 -20.89
CA PRO A 129 4.32 -11.09 -21.65
C PRO A 129 5.10 -12.36 -21.28
N HIS A 130 6.33 -12.21 -20.76
CA HIS A 130 7.15 -13.29 -20.22
C HIS A 130 7.02 -13.46 -18.69
N GLY A 131 6.02 -12.83 -18.08
CA GLY A 131 5.77 -12.86 -16.64
C GLY A 131 6.44 -11.73 -15.86
N ALA A 132 5.89 -11.46 -14.68
CA ALA A 132 6.33 -10.37 -13.80
C ALA A 132 7.79 -10.50 -13.35
N ASP A 133 8.31 -11.72 -13.18
CA ASP A 133 9.70 -11.96 -12.77
C ASP A 133 10.71 -11.45 -13.81
N ALA A 134 10.53 -11.84 -15.07
CA ALA A 134 11.37 -11.37 -16.19
C ALA A 134 11.29 -9.85 -16.37
N TYR A 135 10.11 -9.27 -16.16
CA TYR A 135 9.91 -7.83 -16.19
C TYR A 135 10.66 -7.12 -15.05
N ILE A 136 10.67 -7.69 -13.84
CA ILE A 136 11.47 -7.18 -12.72
C ILE A 136 12.97 -7.28 -13.03
N ASP A 137 13.43 -8.34 -13.70
CA ASP A 137 14.82 -8.44 -14.16
C ASP A 137 15.17 -7.38 -15.19
N ASP A 138 14.26 -7.04 -16.10
CA ASP A 138 14.45 -5.93 -17.04
C ASP A 138 14.57 -4.58 -16.31
N ILE A 139 13.77 -4.34 -15.26
CA ILE A 139 13.94 -3.18 -14.38
C ILE A 139 15.30 -3.23 -13.67
N GLY A 140 15.72 -4.40 -13.20
CA GLY A 140 17.00 -4.63 -12.51
C GLY A 140 18.24 -4.32 -13.36
N LYS A 141 18.10 -4.34 -14.69
CA LYS A 141 19.14 -3.88 -15.62
C LYS A 141 19.25 -2.34 -15.69
N LEU A 142 18.21 -1.61 -15.27
CA LEU A 142 18.13 -0.16 -15.33
C LEU A 142 18.45 0.52 -13.99
N ILE A 143 18.09 -0.12 -12.87
CA ILE A 143 18.27 0.38 -11.50
C ILE A 143 18.62 -0.73 -10.50
N PRO A 144 19.30 -0.44 -9.38
CA PRO A 144 19.73 -1.46 -8.43
C PRO A 144 18.56 -2.00 -7.59
N LEU A 145 18.14 -3.25 -7.86
CA LEU A 145 17.09 -3.93 -7.09
C LEU A 145 17.62 -4.87 -5.99
N HIS A 146 18.93 -5.15 -5.96
CA HIS A 146 19.51 -6.20 -5.11
C HIS A 146 20.42 -5.70 -3.99
N ASP A 147 20.80 -4.42 -3.98
CA ASP A 147 21.78 -3.89 -3.03
C ASP A 147 21.16 -3.39 -1.71
N GLY A 148 19.86 -3.60 -1.52
CA GLY A 148 19.08 -3.16 -0.37
C GLY A 148 18.78 -1.65 -0.34
N SER A 149 19.12 -0.88 -1.38
CA SER A 149 18.77 0.55 -1.47
C SER A 149 17.26 0.77 -1.66
N ILE A 150 16.60 -0.11 -2.41
CA ILE A 150 15.15 -0.14 -2.60
C ILE A 150 14.57 -1.23 -1.69
N ARG A 151 13.63 -0.85 -0.82
CA ARG A 151 12.93 -1.78 0.07
C ARG A 151 11.42 -1.63 -0.01
N THR A 152 10.93 -0.41 -0.21
CA THR A 152 9.49 -0.11 -0.24
C THR A 152 9.11 0.47 -1.60
N ALA A 153 8.07 -0.09 -2.20
CA ALA A 153 7.57 0.33 -3.50
C ALA A 153 6.08 0.73 -3.45
N LEU A 154 5.70 1.73 -4.21
CA LEU A 154 4.29 2.08 -4.46
C LEU A 154 3.89 1.54 -5.83
N ASP A 155 2.83 0.73 -5.89
CA ASP A 155 2.36 0.12 -7.12
C ASP A 155 0.93 0.61 -7.45
N THR A 156 0.84 1.51 -8.43
CA THR A 156 -0.40 2.21 -8.78
C THR A 156 -1.14 1.48 -9.90
N GLY A 157 -2.44 1.19 -9.71
CA GLY A 157 -3.23 0.48 -10.72
C GLY A 157 -2.78 -0.98 -10.87
N CYS A 158 -2.49 -1.63 -9.75
CA CYS A 158 -1.75 -2.88 -9.65
C CYS A 158 -2.43 -4.13 -10.26
N GLY A 159 -3.70 -4.05 -10.66
CA GLY A 159 -4.49 -5.23 -11.00
C GLY A 159 -4.48 -6.24 -9.85
N VAL A 160 -4.10 -7.49 -10.14
CA VAL A 160 -3.93 -8.57 -9.15
C VAL A 160 -2.58 -8.52 -8.41
N ALA A 161 -1.87 -7.39 -8.44
CA ALA A 161 -0.58 -7.16 -7.76
C ALA A 161 0.53 -8.15 -8.14
N SER A 162 0.57 -8.63 -9.38
CA SER A 162 1.61 -9.57 -9.84
C SER A 162 3.02 -9.00 -9.69
N TRP A 163 3.22 -7.71 -10.01
CA TRP A 163 4.52 -7.06 -9.82
C TRP A 163 4.93 -7.06 -8.34
N GLY A 164 4.04 -6.62 -7.44
CA GLY A 164 4.26 -6.67 -6.00
C GLY A 164 4.52 -8.07 -5.46
N ALA A 165 3.83 -9.09 -5.98
CA ALA A 165 3.99 -10.48 -5.56
C ALA A 165 5.38 -11.05 -5.89
N TYR A 166 5.93 -10.73 -7.06
CA TYR A 166 7.23 -11.24 -7.51
C TYR A 166 8.40 -10.41 -6.98
N LEU A 167 8.20 -9.12 -6.68
CA LEU A 167 9.19 -8.26 -6.00
C LEU A 167 9.60 -8.78 -4.61
N LEU A 168 8.74 -9.57 -3.96
CA LEU A 168 9.06 -10.18 -2.67
C LEU A 168 10.31 -11.08 -2.74
N SER A 169 10.60 -11.66 -3.90
CA SER A 169 11.83 -12.45 -4.11
C SER A 169 13.11 -11.59 -4.06
N ARG A 170 12.98 -10.27 -4.20
CA ARG A 170 14.06 -9.28 -4.18
C ARG A 170 14.12 -8.50 -2.87
N ASP A 171 13.41 -8.96 -1.84
CA ASP A 171 13.25 -8.24 -0.58
C ASP A 171 12.70 -6.82 -0.77
N ILE A 172 11.79 -6.63 -1.74
CA ILE A 172 11.08 -5.37 -1.95
C ILE A 172 9.60 -5.57 -1.59
N LEU A 173 9.13 -4.80 -0.61
CA LEU A 173 7.73 -4.74 -0.21
C LEU A 173 7.00 -3.67 -1.00
N ALA A 174 6.15 -4.09 -1.93
CA ALA A 174 5.22 -3.19 -2.61
C ALA A 174 3.97 -2.97 -1.76
N MET A 175 3.46 -1.73 -1.73
CA MET A 175 2.08 -1.43 -1.39
C MET A 175 1.32 -1.22 -2.70
N SER A 176 0.57 -2.24 -3.10
CA SER A 176 -0.24 -2.23 -4.31
C SER A 176 -1.62 -1.65 -4.04
N PHE A 177 -2.10 -0.76 -4.89
CA PHE A 177 -3.47 -0.28 -4.79
C PHE A 177 -4.15 -0.13 -6.14
N ALA A 178 -5.45 -0.39 -6.13
CA ALA A 178 -6.36 -0.19 -7.24
C ALA A 178 -7.75 0.19 -6.70
N PRO A 179 -8.54 0.96 -7.48
CA PRO A 179 -9.90 1.26 -7.07
C PRO A 179 -10.75 -0.02 -7.05
N ARG A 180 -11.88 0.01 -6.33
CA ARG A 180 -12.94 -0.97 -6.56
C ARG A 180 -13.60 -0.62 -7.90
N ASP A 181 -13.29 -1.41 -8.93
CA ASP A 181 -13.82 -1.23 -10.29
C ASP A 181 -14.86 -2.29 -10.64
N SER A 182 -15.37 -2.25 -11.88
CA SER A 182 -16.37 -3.18 -12.41
C SER A 182 -15.90 -4.64 -12.48
N HIS A 183 -14.62 -4.88 -12.26
CA HIS A 183 -14.02 -6.21 -12.21
C HIS A 183 -14.05 -6.81 -10.79
N GLU A 184 -14.60 -6.05 -9.82
CA GLU A 184 -15.04 -6.38 -8.45
C GLU A 184 -14.08 -7.13 -7.50
N ALA A 185 -12.87 -7.52 -7.91
CA ALA A 185 -12.04 -8.44 -7.10
C ALA A 185 -10.52 -8.28 -7.20
N GLN A 186 -9.98 -7.31 -7.95
CA GLN A 186 -8.52 -7.23 -8.21
C GLN A 186 -7.66 -7.22 -6.92
N VAL A 187 -7.96 -6.32 -5.99
CA VAL A 187 -7.29 -6.23 -4.69
C VAL A 187 -7.60 -7.46 -3.83
N GLN A 188 -8.81 -8.00 -3.88
CA GLN A 188 -9.19 -9.20 -3.13
C GLN A 188 -8.35 -10.42 -3.57
N PHE A 189 -8.13 -10.61 -4.87
CA PHE A 189 -7.24 -11.65 -5.38
C PHE A 189 -5.82 -11.51 -4.86
N ALA A 190 -5.27 -10.28 -4.83
CA ALA A 190 -3.94 -10.06 -4.26
C ALA A 190 -3.88 -10.48 -2.78
N LEU A 191 -4.90 -10.12 -2.00
CA LEU A 191 -4.96 -10.42 -0.57
C LEU A 191 -5.13 -11.91 -0.29
N GLU A 192 -5.99 -12.61 -1.03
CA GLU A 192 -6.16 -14.07 -0.93
C GLU A 192 -4.89 -14.86 -1.32
N ARG A 193 -4.02 -14.26 -2.13
CA ARG A 193 -2.69 -14.81 -2.48
C ARG A 193 -1.61 -14.51 -1.46
N GLY A 194 -1.89 -13.66 -0.48
CA GLY A 194 -0.93 -13.24 0.54
C GLY A 194 -0.02 -12.09 0.10
N VAL A 195 -0.49 -11.23 -0.81
CA VAL A 195 0.26 -10.11 -1.39
C VAL A 195 -0.26 -8.79 -0.80
N PRO A 196 0.61 -7.86 -0.36
CA PRO A 196 0.16 -6.60 0.21
C PRO A 196 -0.60 -5.75 -0.81
N ALA A 197 -1.87 -5.46 -0.52
CA ALA A 197 -2.68 -4.59 -1.34
C ALA A 197 -3.74 -3.84 -0.52
N MET A 198 -4.26 -2.75 -1.06
CA MET A 198 -5.41 -2.05 -0.50
C MET A 198 -6.26 -1.40 -1.58
N ILE A 199 -7.54 -1.16 -1.28
CA ILE A 199 -8.40 -0.39 -2.17
C ILE A 199 -7.98 1.08 -2.05
N GLY A 200 -7.77 1.73 -3.19
CA GLY A 200 -7.36 3.13 -3.24
C GLY A 200 -7.34 3.68 -4.66
N VAL A 201 -7.31 5.01 -4.78
CA VAL A 201 -7.29 5.70 -6.06
C VAL A 201 -6.50 7.01 -5.95
N LEU A 202 -5.85 7.41 -7.03
CA LEU A 202 -5.36 8.77 -7.20
C LEU A 202 -6.49 9.62 -7.80
N ALA A 203 -7.07 10.49 -6.97
CA ALA A 203 -8.27 11.27 -7.31
C ALA A 203 -8.17 12.73 -6.85
N SER A 204 -8.81 13.12 -5.75
CA SER A 204 -8.74 14.46 -5.16
C SER A 204 -8.04 14.48 -3.79
N ASN A 205 -8.08 13.38 -3.03
CA ASN A 205 -7.36 13.23 -1.76
C ASN A 205 -5.93 12.73 -1.98
N ARG A 206 -5.03 13.11 -1.07
CA ARG A 206 -3.69 12.51 -0.95
C ARG A 206 -3.81 11.01 -0.67
N LEU A 207 -2.82 10.25 -1.12
CA LEU A 207 -2.64 8.87 -0.68
C LEU A 207 -2.37 8.86 0.83
N THR A 208 -2.88 7.84 1.50
CA THR A 208 -2.84 7.65 2.97
C THR A 208 -1.46 7.33 3.54
N TYR A 209 -0.40 7.71 2.82
CA TYR A 209 1.00 7.50 3.18
C TYR A 209 1.65 8.84 3.59
N PRO A 210 2.66 8.80 4.47
CA PRO A 210 3.42 10.00 4.84
C PRO A 210 4.31 10.43 3.67
N ALA A 211 4.89 11.63 3.76
CA ALA A 211 5.89 12.03 2.79
C ALA A 211 7.16 11.17 2.94
N ARG A 212 7.86 10.95 1.82
CA ARG A 212 9.12 10.18 1.77
C ARG A 212 8.94 8.73 2.29
N ALA A 213 7.82 8.10 1.94
CA ALA A 213 7.44 6.74 2.32
C ALA A 213 8.07 5.65 1.45
N PHE A 214 8.23 5.86 0.15
CA PHE A 214 8.64 4.81 -0.79
C PHE A 214 10.02 5.09 -1.41
N ASP A 215 10.78 4.04 -1.67
CA ASP A 215 12.06 4.10 -2.39
C ASP A 215 11.82 4.10 -3.92
N MET A 216 10.72 3.51 -4.35
CA MET A 216 10.32 3.36 -5.74
C MET A 216 8.81 3.53 -5.91
N ALA A 217 8.37 4.10 -7.02
CA ALA A 217 6.97 4.12 -7.44
C ALA A 217 6.85 3.57 -8.87
N HIS A 218 5.79 2.81 -9.13
CA HIS A 218 5.62 2.07 -10.37
C HIS A 218 4.20 2.20 -10.90
N CYS A 219 4.09 2.39 -12.21
CA CYS A 219 2.87 2.28 -12.99
C CYS A 219 3.16 1.49 -14.26
N SER A 220 2.37 0.43 -14.48
CA SER A 220 2.37 -0.32 -15.73
C SER A 220 0.96 -0.30 -16.32
N ARG A 221 0.75 0.47 -17.40
CA ARG A 221 -0.57 0.71 -18.00
C ARG A 221 -1.68 1.07 -16.99
N CYS A 222 -1.35 1.86 -15.97
CA CYS A 222 -2.28 2.18 -14.89
C CYS A 222 -3.42 3.15 -15.28
N LEU A 223 -3.42 3.68 -16.51
CA LEU A 223 -4.41 4.63 -17.02
C LEU A 223 -4.56 5.92 -16.19
N ILE A 224 -3.54 6.27 -15.40
CA ILE A 224 -3.48 7.53 -14.67
C ILE A 224 -2.96 8.60 -15.64
N PRO A 225 -3.70 9.70 -15.86
CA PRO A 225 -3.26 10.75 -16.77
C PRO A 225 -2.25 11.65 -16.06
N TRP A 226 -1.00 11.20 -15.97
CA TRP A 226 0.08 11.82 -15.20
C TRP A 226 0.37 13.29 -15.52
N HIS A 227 0.05 13.72 -16.74
CA HIS A 227 0.28 15.08 -17.22
C HIS A 227 -0.90 16.04 -16.99
N LEU A 228 -2.10 15.53 -16.71
CA LEU A 228 -3.30 16.36 -16.51
C LEU A 228 -3.34 17.00 -15.11
N TYR A 229 -4.26 17.95 -14.94
CA TYR A 229 -4.51 18.65 -13.68
C TYR A 229 -3.24 19.31 -13.12
N ASP A 230 -2.46 19.97 -13.99
CA ASP A 230 -1.18 20.59 -13.63
C ASP A 230 -0.16 19.61 -13.00
N GLY A 231 -0.23 18.33 -13.39
CA GLY A 231 0.66 17.29 -12.89
C GLY A 231 0.34 16.81 -11.48
N LEU A 232 -0.88 17.07 -10.97
CA LEU A 232 -1.30 16.79 -9.59
C LEU A 232 -0.95 15.38 -9.11
N TYR A 233 -1.15 14.36 -9.96
CA TYR A 233 -0.87 12.97 -9.60
C TYR A 233 0.64 12.68 -9.47
N LEU A 234 1.47 13.26 -10.34
CA LEU A 234 2.93 13.17 -10.20
C LEU A 234 3.44 13.97 -9.00
N ILE A 235 2.82 15.09 -8.66
CA ILE A 235 3.10 15.85 -7.44
C ILE A 235 2.84 14.99 -6.19
N GLU A 236 1.75 14.22 -6.18
CA GLU A 236 1.45 13.31 -5.07
C GLU A 236 2.44 12.15 -4.99
N VAL A 237 2.84 11.58 -6.13
CA VAL A 237 3.94 10.59 -6.17
C VAL A 237 5.23 11.23 -5.66
N ASP A 238 5.55 12.47 -6.05
CA ASP A 238 6.70 13.19 -5.50
C ASP A 238 6.64 13.31 -3.99
N ARG A 239 5.50 13.69 -3.40
CA ARG A 239 5.36 13.78 -1.95
C ARG A 239 5.74 12.47 -1.25
N VAL A 240 5.19 11.34 -1.71
CA VAL A 240 5.39 10.04 -1.06
C VAL A 240 6.71 9.35 -1.45
N LEU A 241 7.34 9.75 -2.55
CA LEU A 241 8.64 9.21 -2.98
C LEU A 241 9.79 9.85 -2.18
N ARG A 242 10.71 9.02 -1.70
CA ARG A 242 11.91 9.47 -1.00
C ARG A 242 12.81 10.28 -1.94
N PRO A 243 13.57 11.26 -1.41
CA PRO A 243 14.59 11.93 -2.20
C PRO A 243 15.60 10.93 -2.74
N GLY A 244 15.93 11.01 -4.03
CA GLY A 244 16.74 10.02 -4.73
C GLY A 244 16.00 8.77 -5.22
N GLY A 245 14.71 8.62 -4.87
CA GLY A 245 13.89 7.48 -5.28
C GLY A 245 13.53 7.48 -6.76
N TYR A 246 13.04 6.32 -7.22
CA TYR A 246 12.76 6.08 -8.64
C TYR A 246 11.27 6.07 -8.95
N TRP A 247 10.89 6.63 -10.09
CA TRP A 247 9.57 6.42 -10.68
C TRP A 247 9.70 5.68 -11.99
N ILE A 248 8.92 4.61 -12.14
CA ILE A 248 8.90 3.74 -13.31
C ILE A 248 7.54 3.87 -13.98
N LEU A 249 7.54 4.23 -15.26
CA LEU A 249 6.36 4.20 -16.11
C LEU A 249 6.58 3.17 -17.22
N SER A 250 5.59 2.30 -17.41
CA SER A 250 5.64 1.26 -18.44
C SER A 250 4.33 1.14 -19.22
N GLY A 251 4.48 0.92 -20.53
CA GLY A 251 3.39 0.96 -21.50
C GLY A 251 3.15 2.37 -22.06
N PRO A 252 2.01 2.62 -22.74
CA PRO A 252 1.74 3.89 -23.38
C PRO A 252 1.90 5.07 -22.40
N PRO A 253 2.55 6.15 -22.82
CA PRO A 253 3.08 6.39 -24.17
C PRO A 253 4.51 5.86 -24.40
N ILE A 254 5.18 5.25 -23.42
CA ILE A 254 6.57 4.80 -23.55
C ILE A 254 6.71 3.76 -24.67
N ASN A 255 7.70 3.94 -25.54
CA ASN A 255 7.92 3.09 -26.73
C ASN A 255 6.81 3.18 -27.80
N TRP A 256 6.06 4.29 -27.84
CA TRP A 256 4.99 4.50 -28.83
C TRP A 256 5.45 4.35 -30.28
N LYS A 257 6.71 4.69 -30.60
CA LYS A 257 7.28 4.57 -31.95
C LYS A 257 7.14 3.15 -32.50
N LYS A 258 7.22 2.14 -31.64
CA LYS A 258 7.07 0.73 -31.99
C LYS A 258 5.61 0.27 -32.01
N TYR A 259 4.79 0.70 -31.05
CA TYR A 259 3.49 0.07 -30.77
C TYR A 259 2.24 0.90 -31.09
N TRP A 260 2.37 2.14 -31.55
CA TRP A 260 1.23 3.04 -31.78
C TRP A 260 0.07 2.39 -32.54
N LYS A 261 0.34 1.60 -33.59
CA LYS A 261 -0.67 0.87 -34.37
C LYS A 261 -1.48 -0.11 -33.51
N GLY A 262 -0.82 -0.88 -32.65
CA GLY A 262 -1.46 -1.86 -31.79
C GLY A 262 -2.18 -1.25 -30.59
N TRP A 263 -2.03 0.05 -30.38
CA TRP A 263 -2.77 0.80 -29.35
C TRP A 263 -3.90 1.64 -29.94
N GLU A 264 -4.10 1.60 -31.26
CA GLU A 264 -5.16 2.33 -31.96
C GLU A 264 -5.12 3.85 -31.67
N ARG A 265 -3.91 4.39 -31.51
CA ARG A 265 -3.65 5.81 -31.23
C ARG A 265 -2.67 6.39 -32.23
N SER A 266 -2.79 7.68 -32.54
CA SER A 266 -1.87 8.34 -33.47
C SER A 266 -0.48 8.53 -32.86
N LYS A 267 0.53 8.70 -33.72
CA LYS A 267 1.90 8.99 -33.28
C LYS A 267 1.97 10.34 -32.57
N GLU A 268 1.21 11.30 -33.08
CA GLU A 268 1.17 12.69 -32.61
C GLU A 268 0.59 12.75 -31.19
N ASP A 269 -0.50 12.04 -30.94
CA ASP A 269 -1.15 11.93 -29.63
C ASP A 269 -0.22 11.28 -28.60
N LEU A 270 0.37 10.13 -28.92
CA LEU A 270 1.29 9.43 -28.02
C LEU A 270 2.58 10.23 -27.75
N ASN A 271 3.12 10.89 -28.77
CA ASN A 271 4.28 11.76 -28.60
C ASN A 271 3.95 12.96 -27.70
N ALA A 272 2.82 13.62 -27.94
CA ALA A 272 2.37 14.75 -27.13
C ALA A 272 2.14 14.33 -25.67
N GLU A 273 1.54 13.16 -25.44
CA GLU A 273 1.35 12.62 -24.09
C GLU A 273 2.69 12.36 -23.40
N GLN A 274 3.66 11.72 -24.08
CA GLN A 274 4.98 11.47 -23.51
C GLN A 274 5.70 12.77 -23.19
N GLU A 275 5.70 13.73 -24.11
CA GLU A 275 6.33 15.05 -23.92
C GLU A 275 5.70 15.82 -22.75
N ALA A 276 4.38 15.74 -22.57
CA ALA A 276 3.67 16.37 -21.47
C ALA A 276 4.01 15.73 -20.12
N ILE A 277 4.08 14.38 -20.05
CA ILE A 277 4.51 13.66 -18.84
C ILE A 277 5.95 14.04 -18.48
N GLU A 278 6.85 14.09 -19.47
CA GLU A 278 8.23 14.49 -19.25
C GLU A 278 8.36 15.96 -18.84
N ALA A 279 7.48 16.84 -19.33
CA ALA A 279 7.43 18.24 -18.90
C ALA A 279 7.05 18.37 -17.43
N VAL A 280 6.07 17.61 -16.96
CA VAL A 280 5.72 17.56 -15.52
C VAL A 280 6.88 17.00 -14.70
N ALA A 281 7.51 15.90 -15.13
CA ALA A 281 8.68 15.35 -14.43
C ALA A 281 9.82 16.38 -14.32
N ARG A 282 10.11 17.12 -15.41
CA ARG A 282 11.10 18.22 -15.40
C ARG A 282 10.70 19.36 -14.46
N SER A 283 9.42 19.71 -14.40
CA SER A 283 8.91 20.75 -13.49
C SER A 283 9.05 20.34 -12.01
N LEU A 284 9.11 19.04 -11.72
CA LEU A 284 9.44 18.47 -10.40
C LEU A 284 10.95 18.28 -10.18
N CYS A 285 11.80 18.72 -11.11
CA CYS A 285 13.25 18.50 -11.13
C CYS A 285 13.67 17.03 -11.21
N TRP A 286 12.79 16.15 -11.67
CA TRP A 286 13.14 14.76 -11.89
C TRP A 286 13.97 14.62 -13.17
N LYS A 287 14.92 13.68 -13.13
CA LYS A 287 15.76 13.35 -14.28
C LYS A 287 15.31 12.02 -14.85
N LYS A 288 15.04 11.95 -16.15
CA LYS A 288 14.92 10.67 -16.86
C LYS A 288 16.30 10.04 -16.93
N ILE A 289 16.50 8.91 -16.26
CA ILE A 289 17.82 8.27 -16.16
C ILE A 289 18.00 7.14 -17.18
N LYS A 290 16.91 6.47 -17.56
CA LYS A 290 16.91 5.34 -18.49
C LYS A 290 15.56 5.25 -19.22
N GLU A 291 15.60 4.78 -20.46
CA GLU A 291 14.45 4.29 -21.22
C GLU A 291 14.92 3.12 -22.05
N ALA A 292 14.30 1.96 -21.89
CA ALA A 292 14.66 0.74 -22.58
C ALA A 292 13.41 -0.09 -22.83
N GLY A 293 13.14 -0.39 -24.10
CA GLY A 293 11.89 -1.06 -24.49
C GLY A 293 10.69 -0.30 -23.93
N ASP A 294 9.85 -1.02 -23.20
CA ASP A 294 8.58 -0.49 -22.67
C ASP A 294 8.71 0.12 -21.27
N ILE A 295 9.92 0.42 -20.81
CA ILE A 295 10.21 0.90 -19.46
C ILE A 295 10.95 2.21 -19.56
N ALA A 296 10.43 3.24 -18.90
CA ALA A 296 11.13 4.49 -18.66
C ALA A 296 11.26 4.73 -17.15
N VAL A 297 12.43 5.22 -16.74
CA VAL A 297 12.78 5.42 -15.33
C VAL A 297 13.23 6.87 -15.12
N TRP A 298 12.59 7.52 -14.16
CA TRP A 298 12.96 8.84 -13.66
C TRP A 298 13.47 8.71 -12.23
N GLN A 299 14.33 9.65 -11.84
CA GLN A 299 14.83 9.76 -10.49
C GLN A 299 14.48 11.12 -9.92
N LYS A 300 13.86 11.11 -8.74
CA LYS A 300 13.60 12.30 -7.92
C LYS A 300 14.92 12.83 -7.37
N PRO A 301 15.16 14.16 -7.32
CA PRO A 301 16.40 14.69 -6.78
C PRO A 301 16.57 14.36 -5.29
N ALA A 302 17.82 14.24 -4.84
CA ALA A 302 18.15 13.96 -3.43
C ALA A 302 17.80 15.12 -2.48
N ASN A 303 17.71 16.35 -3.01
CA ASN A 303 17.35 17.57 -2.29
C ASN A 303 16.93 18.66 -3.30
N HIS A 304 16.58 19.86 -2.82
CA HIS A 304 16.20 20.99 -3.68
C HIS A 304 17.35 21.97 -4.02
N ALA A 305 18.59 21.73 -3.59
CA ALA A 305 19.70 22.67 -3.78
C ALA A 305 19.99 22.94 -5.27
N GLY A 306 20.12 21.88 -6.07
CA GLY A 306 20.36 21.97 -7.52
C GLY A 306 19.12 22.27 -8.38
N CYS A 307 17.93 22.29 -7.78
CA CYS A 307 16.65 22.38 -8.47
C CYS A 307 16.21 23.85 -8.73
N LYS A 308 16.87 24.85 -8.13
CA LYS A 308 16.45 26.27 -8.25
C LYS A 308 16.50 26.80 -9.69
N ALA A 309 17.54 26.47 -10.45
CA ALA A 309 17.70 26.95 -11.83
C ALA A 309 16.73 26.26 -12.79
N SER A 310 16.57 24.93 -12.68
CA SER A 310 15.64 24.16 -13.49
C SER A 310 14.18 24.55 -13.22
N ARG A 311 13.83 24.92 -11.98
CA ARG A 311 12.46 25.36 -11.65
C ARG A 311 12.03 26.64 -12.36
N LYS A 312 12.95 27.60 -12.49
CA LYS A 312 12.69 28.84 -13.23
C LYS A 312 12.46 28.55 -14.72
N ALA A 313 13.28 27.67 -15.30
CA ALA A 313 13.17 27.30 -16.72
C ALA A 313 11.93 26.46 -17.04
N ALA A 314 11.54 25.55 -16.14
CA ALA A 314 10.47 24.57 -16.37
C ALA A 314 9.06 25.05 -15.96
N LYS A 315 8.88 26.35 -15.63
CA LYS A 315 7.62 26.90 -15.08
C LYS A 315 7.06 26.04 -13.93
N SER A 316 7.93 25.66 -12.98
CA SER A 316 7.56 24.74 -11.91
C SER A 316 6.43 25.27 -11.02
N PRO A 317 5.56 24.38 -10.50
CA PRO A 317 4.57 24.76 -9.49
C PRO A 317 5.22 25.42 -8.27
N PRO A 318 4.52 26.27 -7.50
CA PRO A 318 5.06 26.83 -6.27
C PRO A 318 5.30 25.72 -5.22
N PHE A 319 6.04 26.05 -4.17
CA PHE A 319 6.09 25.17 -2.99
C PHE A 319 4.82 25.33 -2.16
N CYS A 320 4.34 24.23 -1.56
CA CYS A 320 3.16 24.26 -0.71
C CYS A 320 3.42 25.09 0.56
N SER A 321 2.40 25.85 0.99
CA SER A 321 2.44 26.64 2.22
C SER A 321 2.20 25.79 3.49
N LYS A 322 1.47 24.68 3.36
CA LYS A 322 1.20 23.74 4.46
C LYS A 322 2.48 23.12 4.98
N LYS A 323 2.70 23.23 6.29
CA LYS A 323 3.93 22.76 6.96
C LYS A 323 4.00 21.24 7.15
N ASN A 324 2.86 20.55 7.23
CA ASN A 324 2.86 19.10 7.49
C ASN A 324 2.82 18.27 6.20
N ALA A 325 4.00 17.87 5.72
CA ALA A 325 4.15 17.00 4.56
C ALA A 325 3.57 15.58 4.77
N ASP A 326 3.51 15.12 6.02
CA ASP A 326 3.04 13.79 6.39
C ASP A 326 1.51 13.72 6.55
N ALA A 327 0.81 14.85 6.50
CA ALA A 327 -0.65 14.92 6.54
C ALA A 327 -1.25 14.34 5.25
N ALA A 328 -2.21 13.42 5.39
CA ALA A 328 -2.73 12.60 4.30
C ALA A 328 -4.17 12.11 4.48
N TRP A 329 -4.66 11.88 5.70
CA TRP A 329 -6.01 11.37 5.93
C TRP A 329 -7.07 12.43 5.59
N TYR A 330 -7.81 12.23 4.50
CA TYR A 330 -8.75 13.20 3.89
C TYR A 330 -8.16 14.56 3.51
N ASP A 331 -6.84 14.69 3.51
CA ASP A 331 -6.18 15.89 2.98
C ASP A 331 -6.29 15.91 1.46
N LYS A 332 -6.67 17.07 0.90
CA LYS A 332 -6.72 17.26 -0.55
C LYS A 332 -5.32 17.38 -1.13
N MET A 333 -5.15 16.84 -2.33
CA MET A 333 -3.97 17.14 -3.15
C MET A 333 -4.02 18.60 -3.58
N GLU A 334 -2.84 19.21 -3.68
CA GLU A 334 -2.66 20.62 -4.05
C GLU A 334 -1.66 20.68 -5.20
N ALA A 335 -1.87 21.59 -6.16
CA ALA A 335 -0.98 21.80 -7.30
C ALA A 335 0.28 22.59 -6.89
N CYS A 336 1.02 22.08 -5.91
CA CYS A 336 2.24 22.64 -5.37
C CYS A 336 3.21 21.53 -4.96
N VAL A 337 4.51 21.80 -5.03
CA VAL A 337 5.54 20.83 -4.63
C VAL A 337 5.66 20.82 -3.11
N THR A 338 5.65 19.63 -2.50
CA THR A 338 5.88 19.51 -1.06
C THR A 338 7.35 19.84 -0.74
N PRO A 339 7.65 20.80 0.16
CA PRO A 339 9.02 21.11 0.52
C PRO A 339 9.75 19.90 1.09
N LEU A 340 10.94 19.62 0.57
CA LEU A 340 11.87 18.69 1.22
C LEU A 340 12.56 19.37 2.40
N PRO A 341 12.93 18.63 3.46
CA PRO A 341 13.69 19.20 4.57
C PRO A 341 14.98 19.84 4.07
N GLU A 342 15.36 20.96 4.68
CA GLU A 342 16.58 21.69 4.32
C GLU A 342 17.83 20.83 4.55
N VAL A 343 18.82 21.11 3.69
CA VAL A 343 20.15 20.49 3.67
C VAL A 343 21.20 21.58 3.77
N SER A 344 22.33 21.25 4.39
CA SER A 344 23.46 22.19 4.53
C SER A 344 24.38 22.13 3.32
N ASP A 345 24.41 20.99 2.63
CA ASP A 345 25.24 20.73 1.46
C ASP A 345 24.43 20.11 0.30
N ALA A 346 24.84 20.40 -0.94
CA ALA A 346 24.13 19.94 -2.14
C ALA A 346 24.22 18.42 -2.38
N SER A 347 25.16 17.72 -1.75
CA SER A 347 25.30 16.26 -1.80
C SER A 347 24.43 15.52 -0.77
N GLU A 348 23.86 16.22 0.21
CA GLU A 348 23.06 15.59 1.27
C GLU A 348 21.70 15.10 0.78
N VAL A 349 21.22 14.01 1.35
CA VAL A 349 19.83 13.54 1.14
C VAL A 349 18.90 14.30 2.09
N ALA A 350 17.89 14.96 1.52
CA ALA A 350 16.94 15.75 2.30
C ALA A 350 16.17 14.90 3.32
N GLY A 351 16.22 15.34 4.58
CA GLY A 351 15.67 14.61 5.71
C GLY A 351 16.48 13.38 6.14
N GLY A 352 17.70 13.21 5.61
CA GLY A 352 18.69 12.20 5.98
C GLY A 352 18.56 10.88 5.20
N ALA A 353 19.70 10.27 4.88
CA ALA A 353 19.76 8.98 4.21
C ALA A 353 19.37 7.83 5.16
N VAL A 354 18.50 6.95 4.70
CA VAL A 354 18.21 5.69 5.41
C VAL A 354 19.33 4.67 5.16
N LYS A 355 19.53 3.75 6.10
CA LYS A 355 20.42 2.60 5.87
C LYS A 355 19.82 1.68 4.79
N LYS A 356 20.66 0.84 4.17
CA LYS A 356 20.19 -0.20 3.27
C LYS A 356 19.44 -1.30 4.04
N TRP A 357 18.60 -2.06 3.35
CA TRP A 357 18.00 -3.27 3.90
C TRP A 357 19.06 -4.37 4.06
N PRO A 358 19.04 -5.17 5.16
CA PRO A 358 18.08 -5.16 6.27
C PRO A 358 18.43 -4.23 7.43
N GLN A 359 19.56 -3.50 7.39
CA GLN A 359 20.05 -2.72 8.52
C GLN A 359 19.08 -1.61 8.96
N ARG A 360 18.33 -1.00 8.02
CA ARG A 360 17.33 0.04 8.35
C ARG A 360 16.20 -0.43 9.27
N LEU A 361 15.94 -1.74 9.36
CA LEU A 361 14.84 -2.28 10.17
C LEU A 361 14.94 -1.89 11.66
N THR A 362 16.17 -1.79 12.17
CA THR A 362 16.45 -1.51 13.59
C THR A 362 17.37 -0.31 13.80
N ALA A 363 17.92 0.29 12.74
CA ALA A 363 18.64 1.55 12.83
C ALA A 363 17.69 2.69 13.23
N VAL A 364 18.19 3.63 14.03
CA VAL A 364 17.43 4.83 14.41
C VAL A 364 17.08 5.63 13.14
N PRO A 365 15.80 5.86 12.83
CA PRO A 365 15.40 6.53 11.61
C PRO A 365 15.84 8.01 11.58
N PRO A 366 16.25 8.56 10.42
CA PRO A 366 16.63 9.96 10.30
C PRO A 366 15.64 10.97 10.86
N ARG A 367 14.33 10.72 10.74
CA ARG A 367 13.31 11.62 11.33
C ARG A 367 13.31 11.61 12.86
N VAL A 368 13.71 10.51 13.48
CA VAL A 368 13.86 10.39 14.93
C VAL A 368 15.14 11.09 15.39
N SER A 369 16.27 10.86 14.71
CA SER A 369 17.53 11.52 15.08
C SER A 369 17.52 13.03 14.87
N ARG A 370 16.75 13.53 13.88
CA ARG A 370 16.52 14.97 13.64
C ARG A 370 15.45 15.59 14.56
N GLY A 371 14.81 14.80 15.42
CA GLY A 371 13.80 15.30 16.36
C GLY A 371 12.48 15.75 15.73
N THR A 372 12.18 15.34 14.49
CA THR A 372 10.94 15.75 13.81
C THR A 372 9.72 14.94 14.26
N VAL A 373 9.93 13.79 14.90
CA VAL A 373 8.87 12.98 15.51
C VAL A 373 8.69 13.40 16.97
N LYS A 374 7.66 14.19 17.23
CA LYS A 374 7.36 14.70 18.59
C LYS A 374 7.27 13.56 19.61
N GLY A 375 8.00 13.70 20.71
CA GLY A 375 7.98 12.76 21.84
C GLY A 375 8.75 11.45 21.61
N VAL A 376 9.48 11.30 20.51
CA VAL A 376 10.25 10.08 20.22
C VAL A 376 11.73 10.40 20.10
N THR A 377 12.53 9.88 21.04
CA THR A 377 14.00 9.97 21.01
C THR A 377 14.62 8.71 20.41
N ALA A 378 15.90 8.77 20.04
CA ALA A 378 16.65 7.58 19.61
C ALA A 378 16.61 6.45 20.66
N LYS A 379 16.75 6.81 21.94
CA LYS A 379 16.65 5.88 23.07
C LYS A 379 15.26 5.24 23.16
N ALA A 380 14.20 6.03 23.05
CA ALA A 380 12.83 5.53 23.08
C ALA A 380 12.54 4.57 21.91
N PHE A 381 13.04 4.86 20.71
CA PHE A 381 12.93 3.98 19.54
C PHE A 381 13.65 2.63 19.75
N GLN A 382 14.86 2.64 20.31
CA GLN A 382 15.59 1.42 20.63
C GLN A 382 14.87 0.58 21.70
N GLN A 383 14.35 1.24 22.73
CA GLN A 383 13.56 0.60 23.78
C GLN A 383 12.27 -0.04 23.23
N ASP A 384 11.56 0.64 22.32
CA ASP A 384 10.38 0.10 21.62
C ASP A 384 10.74 -1.16 20.82
N THR A 385 11.86 -1.12 20.08
CA THR A 385 12.32 -2.27 19.29
C THR A 385 12.62 -3.49 20.18
N GLU A 386 13.33 -3.31 21.29
CA GLU A 386 13.62 -4.40 22.24
C GLU A 386 12.38 -4.88 23.00
N LEU A 387 11.46 -3.98 23.34
CA LEU A 387 10.19 -4.32 23.95
C LEU A 387 9.35 -5.22 23.03
N TRP A 388 9.23 -4.90 21.75
CA TRP A 388 8.45 -5.71 20.81
C TRP A 388 9.09 -7.07 20.54
N LYS A 389 10.42 -7.18 20.51
CA LYS A 389 11.09 -8.49 20.49
C LYS A 389 10.71 -9.35 21.71
N LYS A 390 10.62 -8.75 22.90
CA LYS A 390 10.18 -9.46 24.13
C LYS A 390 8.71 -9.85 24.05
N ARG A 391 7.82 -8.94 23.63
CA ARG A 391 6.38 -9.20 23.50
C ARG A 391 6.06 -10.29 22.49
N VAL A 392 6.67 -10.24 21.30
CA VAL A 392 6.48 -11.29 20.28
C VAL A 392 6.99 -12.64 20.76
N ARG A 393 8.12 -12.70 21.49
CA ARG A 393 8.57 -13.94 22.16
C ARG A 393 7.53 -14.47 23.15
N HIS A 394 6.91 -13.59 23.93
CA HIS A 394 5.84 -13.99 24.84
C HIS A 394 4.60 -14.49 24.09
N TYR A 395 4.17 -13.80 23.02
CA TYR A 395 3.04 -14.23 22.19
C TYR A 395 3.23 -15.64 21.65
N LYS A 396 4.44 -15.95 21.19
CA LYS A 396 4.79 -17.31 20.72
C LYS A 396 4.69 -18.37 21.81
N ALA A 397 5.10 -18.03 23.03
CA ALA A 397 5.06 -18.96 24.15
C ALA A 397 3.62 -19.28 24.61
N VAL A 398 2.67 -18.35 24.40
CA VAL A 398 1.28 -18.51 24.86
C VAL A 398 0.30 -18.86 23.75
N ILE A 399 0.65 -18.60 22.48
CA ILE A 399 -0.13 -18.94 21.30
C ILE A 399 0.62 -20.05 20.56
N ASN A 400 0.31 -21.31 20.89
CA ASN A 400 0.97 -22.50 20.32
C ASN A 400 1.05 -22.51 18.79
N GLN A 401 0.12 -21.81 18.12
CA GLN A 401 0.01 -21.78 16.67
C GLN A 401 0.72 -20.57 16.03
N PHE A 402 1.29 -19.64 16.81
CA PHE A 402 1.90 -18.41 16.29
C PHE A 402 3.04 -18.69 15.30
N GLU A 403 3.85 -19.72 15.57
CA GLU A 403 4.97 -20.12 14.71
C GLU A 403 4.62 -21.23 13.71
N GLN A 404 3.35 -21.64 13.63
CA GLN A 404 2.91 -22.64 12.68
C GLN A 404 3.16 -22.13 11.25
N LYS A 405 4.10 -22.79 10.55
CA LYS A 405 4.50 -22.42 9.20
C LYS A 405 3.29 -22.41 8.26
N GLY A 406 3.16 -21.34 7.49
CA GLY A 406 2.09 -21.20 6.49
C GLY A 406 0.71 -20.84 7.05
N ARG A 407 0.57 -20.66 8.36
CA ARG A 407 -0.70 -20.32 9.02
C ARG A 407 -1.08 -18.85 8.88
N TYR A 408 -0.11 -17.97 9.13
CA TYR A 408 -0.30 -16.53 9.07
C TYR A 408 0.57 -15.98 7.94
N ARG A 409 0.00 -15.09 7.13
CA ARG A 409 0.67 -14.40 6.04
C ARG A 409 0.33 -12.92 6.03
N ASN A 410 -0.95 -12.59 6.07
CA ASN A 410 -1.49 -11.23 6.09
C ASN A 410 -1.75 -10.81 7.53
N VAL A 411 -0.89 -9.95 8.08
CA VAL A 411 -1.01 -9.48 9.45
C VAL A 411 -1.44 -8.01 9.46
N LEU A 412 -2.41 -7.66 10.30
CA LEU A 412 -2.80 -6.28 10.56
C LEU A 412 -2.32 -5.86 11.94
N ASP A 413 -1.53 -4.80 12.00
CA ASP A 413 -1.26 -4.09 13.26
C ASP A 413 -2.09 -2.82 13.29
N MET A 414 -3.14 -2.81 14.10
CA MET A 414 -4.11 -1.72 14.14
C MET A 414 -3.57 -0.45 14.81
N ASN A 415 -2.45 -0.56 15.55
CA ASN A 415 -1.81 0.56 16.24
C ASN A 415 -0.29 0.39 16.22
N ALA A 416 0.29 0.50 15.03
CA ALA A 416 1.68 0.16 14.78
C ALA A 416 2.69 1.05 15.51
N ARG A 417 2.30 2.28 15.88
CA ARG A 417 3.20 3.30 16.46
C ARG A 417 4.48 3.43 15.61
N LEU A 418 5.61 2.90 16.10
CA LEU A 418 6.92 2.95 15.45
C LEU A 418 7.24 1.70 14.61
N GLY A 419 6.29 0.78 14.44
CA GLY A 419 6.44 -0.45 13.65
C GLY A 419 7.23 -1.57 14.36
N GLY A 420 7.36 -1.51 15.68
CA GLY A 420 8.17 -2.46 16.45
C GLY A 420 7.64 -3.89 16.39
N PHE A 421 6.32 -4.08 16.39
CA PHE A 421 5.69 -5.39 16.23
C PHE A 421 6.06 -6.02 14.88
N ALA A 422 5.86 -5.29 13.78
CA ALA A 422 6.24 -5.76 12.45
C ALA A 422 7.74 -6.01 12.31
N ALA A 423 8.58 -5.18 12.92
CA ALA A 423 10.02 -5.40 12.91
C ALA A 423 10.43 -6.68 13.66
N ALA A 424 9.74 -7.02 14.75
CA ALA A 424 9.95 -8.28 15.47
C ALA A 424 9.45 -9.52 14.69
N LEU A 425 8.63 -9.32 13.65
CA LEU A 425 8.13 -10.36 12.75
C LEU A 425 8.87 -10.43 11.40
N ALA A 426 9.80 -9.53 11.13
CA ALA A 426 10.41 -9.38 9.80
C ALA A 426 11.19 -10.62 9.31
N SER A 427 11.62 -11.51 10.21
CA SER A 427 12.28 -12.77 9.86
C SER A 427 11.31 -13.88 9.42
N TYR A 428 10.00 -13.65 9.52
CA TYR A 428 8.97 -14.62 9.14
C TYR A 428 8.48 -14.31 7.71
N PRO A 429 7.98 -15.32 6.99
CA PRO A 429 7.41 -15.14 5.65
C PRO A 429 6.01 -14.51 5.72
N GLN A 430 5.87 -13.42 6.47
CA GLN A 430 4.66 -12.66 6.74
C GLN A 430 4.88 -11.21 6.32
N TRP A 431 3.80 -10.50 6.03
CA TRP A 431 3.84 -9.05 5.91
C TRP A 431 2.84 -8.43 6.87
N VAL A 432 3.15 -7.21 7.33
CA VAL A 432 2.31 -6.50 8.29
C VAL A 432 1.82 -5.21 7.64
N MET A 433 0.50 -5.04 7.58
CA MET A 433 -0.12 -3.74 7.36
C MET A 433 -0.05 -2.95 8.66
N ASN A 434 0.88 -2.00 8.72
CA ASN A 434 1.10 -1.18 9.91
C ASN A 434 0.15 0.04 9.88
N MET A 435 -0.98 -0.03 10.59
CA MET A 435 -1.90 1.10 10.68
C MET A 435 -1.48 2.07 11.78
N VAL A 436 -1.45 3.36 11.46
CA VAL A 436 -1.26 4.43 12.45
C VAL A 436 -2.59 5.18 12.60
N PRO A 437 -3.26 5.05 13.76
CA PRO A 437 -4.49 5.77 14.03
C PRO A 437 -4.36 7.28 13.85
N THR A 438 -5.33 7.91 13.18
CA THR A 438 -5.38 9.36 12.95
C THR A 438 -5.44 10.17 14.26
N VAL A 439 -6.05 9.58 15.29
CA VAL A 439 -6.17 10.15 16.65
C VAL A 439 -4.88 10.00 17.47
N ALA A 440 -3.89 9.24 16.99
CA ALA A 440 -2.60 9.07 17.64
C ALA A 440 -1.56 10.04 17.06
N ASN A 441 -0.27 9.81 17.35
CA ASN A 441 0.81 10.58 16.75
C ASN A 441 0.96 10.23 15.26
N SER A 442 0.35 11.03 14.39
CA SER A 442 0.39 10.83 12.94
C SER A 442 1.81 10.87 12.36
N SER A 443 2.79 11.52 13.00
CA SER A 443 4.18 11.50 12.53
C SER A 443 4.86 10.13 12.65
N ALA A 444 4.23 9.16 13.33
CA ALA A 444 4.81 7.83 13.56
C ALA A 444 4.84 6.95 12.30
N LEU A 445 3.90 7.12 11.35
CA LEU A 445 3.86 6.28 10.15
C LEU A 445 5.10 6.44 9.28
N GLY A 446 5.67 7.64 9.25
CA GLY A 446 6.93 7.84 8.53
C GLY A 446 8.13 7.12 9.16
N VAL A 447 8.09 6.83 10.46
CA VAL A 447 9.10 5.99 11.15
C VAL A 447 8.99 4.56 10.65
N VAL A 448 7.77 4.02 10.57
CA VAL A 448 7.50 2.68 10.02
C VAL A 448 8.10 2.54 8.62
N TYR A 449 7.87 3.54 7.77
CA TYR A 449 8.41 3.54 6.42
C TYR A 449 9.94 3.66 6.40
N GLU A 450 10.58 4.52 7.20
CA GLU A 450 12.04 4.59 7.27
C GLU A 450 12.71 3.28 7.76
N ARG A 451 11.99 2.43 8.51
CA ARG A 451 12.42 1.05 8.84
C ARG A 451 12.36 0.07 7.67
N GLY A 452 11.72 0.43 6.56
CA GLY A 452 11.54 -0.48 5.41
C GLY A 452 10.31 -1.37 5.52
N LEU A 453 9.30 -0.89 6.25
CA LEU A 453 7.99 -1.51 6.42
C LEU A 453 6.93 -0.70 5.67
N ILE A 454 5.74 -1.26 5.50
CA ILE A 454 4.60 -0.65 4.81
C ILE A 454 3.43 -0.47 5.76
N GLY A 455 2.57 0.52 5.51
CA GLY A 455 1.47 0.85 6.39
C GLY A 455 0.58 1.96 5.85
N SER A 456 -0.40 2.38 6.63
CA SER A 456 -1.34 3.42 6.22
C SER A 456 -1.91 4.15 7.43
N TYR A 457 -2.38 5.38 7.24
CA TYR A 457 -3.22 6.02 8.25
C TYR A 457 -4.62 5.38 8.25
N GLN A 458 -5.24 5.28 9.42
CA GLN A 458 -6.61 4.80 9.55
C GLN A 458 -7.34 5.52 10.68
N ASP A 459 -8.60 5.87 10.47
CA ASP A 459 -9.53 6.17 11.56
C ASP A 459 -10.39 4.93 11.86
N TRP A 460 -10.24 4.33 13.05
CA TRP A 460 -11.02 3.15 13.42
C TRP A 460 -12.50 3.43 13.73
N CYS A 461 -12.93 4.70 13.71
CA CYS A 461 -14.34 5.03 13.69
C CYS A 461 -14.98 4.88 12.30
N GLU A 462 -14.18 4.61 11.26
CA GLU A 462 -14.61 4.38 9.89
C GLU A 462 -14.14 3.01 9.39
N GLY A 463 -14.76 2.52 8.32
CA GLY A 463 -14.35 1.25 7.70
C GLY A 463 -13.02 1.38 6.95
N THR A 464 -12.17 0.38 7.05
CA THR A 464 -10.93 0.28 6.27
C THR A 464 -11.23 0.03 4.79
N SER A 465 -10.47 0.64 3.88
CA SER A 465 -10.55 0.37 2.42
C SER A 465 -9.86 -0.95 2.05
N THR A 466 -10.43 -2.06 2.53
CA THR A 466 -9.99 -3.42 2.22
C THR A 466 -11.17 -4.38 2.33
N TYR A 467 -11.05 -5.56 1.73
CA TYR A 467 -12.10 -6.57 1.73
C TYR A 467 -12.24 -7.24 3.11
N PRO A 468 -13.43 -7.77 3.46
CA PRO A 468 -13.57 -8.62 4.63
C PRO A 468 -12.65 -9.85 4.55
N ARG A 469 -12.23 -10.38 5.71
CA ARG A 469 -11.38 -11.59 5.83
C ARG A 469 -9.98 -11.46 5.19
N THR A 470 -9.51 -10.24 5.03
CA THR A 470 -8.18 -9.96 4.45
C THR A 470 -7.00 -10.43 5.30
N TYR A 471 -7.13 -10.38 6.63
CA TYR A 471 -6.00 -10.58 7.54
C TYR A 471 -6.17 -11.84 8.39
N ASP A 472 -5.12 -12.65 8.42
CA ASP A 472 -5.06 -13.92 9.16
C ASP A 472 -4.84 -13.68 10.66
N LEU A 473 -4.18 -12.58 11.01
CA LEU A 473 -3.91 -12.16 12.37
C LEU A 473 -4.13 -10.65 12.53
N ILE A 474 -4.91 -10.27 13.53
CA ILE A 474 -5.15 -8.88 13.91
C ILE A 474 -4.51 -8.62 15.26
N HIS A 475 -3.58 -7.67 15.30
CA HIS A 475 -2.97 -7.16 16.51
C HIS A 475 -3.55 -5.78 16.84
N ALA A 476 -4.19 -5.65 18.01
CA ALA A 476 -4.98 -4.48 18.38
C ALA A 476 -4.53 -3.86 19.73
N ASP A 477 -3.22 -3.78 19.98
CA ASP A 477 -2.68 -3.21 21.23
C ASP A 477 -3.19 -1.77 21.48
N SER A 478 -3.87 -1.59 22.60
CA SER A 478 -4.37 -0.31 23.10
C SER A 478 -5.40 0.41 22.20
N VAL A 479 -5.93 -0.24 21.16
CA VAL A 479 -6.87 0.39 20.20
C VAL A 479 -8.17 0.82 20.90
N PHE A 480 -8.78 -0.07 21.70
CA PHE A 480 -10.03 0.26 22.40
C PHE A 480 -9.87 1.40 23.41
N THR A 481 -8.71 1.48 24.08
CA THR A 481 -8.40 2.59 24.98
C THR A 481 -8.23 3.89 24.20
N LEU A 482 -7.56 3.85 23.05
CA LEU A 482 -7.31 5.01 22.20
C LEU A 482 -8.61 5.61 21.63
N TYR A 483 -9.59 4.75 21.34
CA TYR A 483 -10.88 5.13 20.75
C TYR A 483 -12.03 5.22 21.76
N LYS A 484 -11.76 5.06 23.05
CA LYS A 484 -12.78 5.15 24.11
C LYS A 484 -13.57 6.45 23.98
N ASN A 485 -14.89 6.34 23.85
CA ASN A 485 -15.85 7.43 23.72
C ASN A 485 -15.70 8.31 22.45
N ARG A 486 -15.02 7.83 21.40
CA ARG A 486 -14.90 8.54 20.11
C ARG A 486 -15.90 8.04 19.08
N CYS A 487 -16.23 6.75 19.16
CA CYS A 487 -17.24 6.00 18.45
C CYS A 487 -17.62 4.77 19.32
#